data_AF-A0A016SZN7-F1
#
_entry.id   AF-A0A016SZN7-F1
#
_cell.length_a   1.000
_cell.length_b   1.000
_cell.length_c   1.000
_cell.angle_alpha   90.00
_cell.angle_beta   90.00
_cell.angle_gamma   90.00
#
_symmetry.space_group_name_H-M   'P 1'
#
loop_
_entity.id
_entity.type
_entity.pdbx_description
1 polymer ?
#
loop_
_entity_poly.entity_id
_entity_poly.type
_entity_poly.pdbx_seq_one_letter_code
_entity_poly.pdbx_strand_id
1 'polypeptide(L)'
;MKIVPQVFFQKFAYSPLATISAEWTSFLMTPTRSTHRAAGLILVFLVFFSCFNYVQITIRISRRRDLMNSNTIPATVHDSRYCIAYNLTRARKSFRDDHLEPISLTTHCTSLYLHLLEEQVKSWDGPISLALFIDRGSAAAVQYLVNLHKCDRAYTDKLSLHVVYKLSAFQERCQPLPVVTQTMSCRNLTQKYRKSFLQYLMPPFGIYPINVMRNVARRGAPSSIQLISDIEMIFR
;
A
#
# COMPACT_ATOMS: atom_id res chain seq x y z
N MET A 1 46.27 4.59 38.95
CA MET A 1 45.93 5.56 37.89
C MET A 1 44.41 5.60 37.84
N LYS A 2 43.74 6.42 38.68
CA LYS A 2 43.34 7.84 38.45
C LYS A 2 42.69 8.03 37.06
N ILE A 3 41.49 8.57 36.85
CA ILE A 3 40.46 9.29 37.63
C ILE A 3 39.17 9.22 36.78
N VAL A 4 38.00 9.09 37.41
CA VAL A 4 36.68 9.47 36.86
C VAL A 4 36.36 10.88 37.36
N PRO A 5 35.69 11.74 36.56
CA PRO A 5 34.88 12.79 37.15
C PRO A 5 33.41 12.72 36.70
N GLN A 6 32.54 12.46 37.68
CA GLN A 6 31.25 13.12 37.83
C GLN A 6 31.45 14.43 38.60
N VAL A 7 30.36 15.19 38.83
CA VAL A 7 30.18 16.29 39.83
C VAL A 7 30.45 17.69 39.22
N PHE A 8 29.67 18.78 39.39
CA PHE A 8 28.58 19.23 40.27
C PHE A 8 27.92 20.48 39.64
N PHE A 9 26.60 20.71 39.76
CA PHE A 9 25.95 21.69 40.66
C PHE A 9 26.73 22.95 41.07
N GLN A 10 26.14 24.14 40.81
CA GLN A 10 26.22 25.25 41.76
C GLN A 10 25.00 26.20 41.67
N LYS A 11 24.25 26.25 42.77
CA LYS A 11 23.38 27.36 43.18
C LYS A 11 24.25 28.57 43.51
N PHE A 12 23.75 29.79 43.31
CA PHE A 12 23.99 30.88 44.27
C PHE A 12 22.84 31.88 44.29
N ALA A 13 22.57 32.35 45.52
CA ALA A 13 21.57 33.29 45.94
C ALA A 13 22.24 34.62 46.38
N TYR A 14 21.39 35.59 46.73
CA TYR A 14 21.61 36.83 47.51
C TYR A 14 21.85 38.18 46.78
N SER A 15 20.86 39.06 46.99
CA SER A 15 20.74 40.55 46.94
C SER A 15 21.81 41.30 47.77
N PRO A 16 22.02 42.66 47.75
CA PRO A 16 21.00 43.75 47.64
C PRO A 16 21.40 45.11 46.98
N LEU A 17 20.40 46.01 46.87
CA LEU A 17 20.41 47.49 46.90
C LEU A 17 21.46 48.29 46.10
N ALA A 18 20.99 48.95 45.04
CA ALA A 18 21.49 50.27 44.63
C ALA A 18 20.29 51.18 44.35
N THR A 19 20.01 52.04 45.32
CA THR A 19 19.11 53.20 45.17
C THR A 19 19.82 54.22 44.30
N ILE A 20 19.33 54.49 43.09
CA ILE A 20 19.67 55.70 42.35
C ILE A 20 18.36 56.39 42.02
N SER A 21 18.12 57.49 42.74
CA SER A 21 17.15 58.51 42.37
C SER A 21 17.60 59.17 41.07
N ALA A 22 16.79 59.11 40.03
CA ALA A 22 16.88 60.02 38.89
C ALA A 22 15.48 60.15 38.27
N GLU A 23 14.83 61.24 38.67
CA GLU A 23 13.86 62.05 37.95
C GLU A 23 13.02 61.37 36.85
N TRP A 24 11.73 61.25 37.14
CA TRP A 24 10.68 61.08 36.14
C TRP A 24 10.65 62.29 35.20
N THR A 25 11.42 62.22 34.11
CA THR A 25 11.12 63.01 32.92
C THR A 25 10.38 62.11 31.95
N SER A 26 9.10 62.41 31.79
CA SER A 26 8.20 61.82 30.82
C SER A 26 8.73 62.03 29.39
N PHE A 27 9.51 61.08 28.89
CA PHE A 27 9.72 60.94 27.45
C PHE A 27 8.68 59.95 26.91
N LEU A 28 7.48 60.49 26.65
CA LEU A 28 6.55 59.90 25.72
C LEU A 28 7.24 59.86 24.34
N MET A 29 7.97 58.78 24.06
CA MET A 29 8.25 58.41 22.67
C MET A 29 6.93 57.97 22.06
N THR A 30 6.22 58.93 21.48
CA THR A 30 5.11 58.65 20.59
C THR A 30 5.65 57.78 19.46
N PRO A 31 5.00 56.64 19.14
CA PRO A 31 5.45 55.79 18.06
C PRO A 31 5.34 56.60 16.77
N THR A 32 6.48 56.85 16.12
CA THR A 32 6.49 57.61 14.87
C THR A 32 5.73 56.81 13.82
N ARG A 33 4.97 57.51 12.97
CA ARG A 33 4.13 56.96 11.89
C ARG A 33 4.84 55.94 10.98
N SER A 34 6.18 55.93 11.00
CA SER A 34 7.07 54.99 10.31
C SER A 34 7.08 53.58 10.92
N THR A 35 7.11 53.43 12.24
CA THR A 35 7.22 52.11 12.90
C THR A 35 5.93 51.30 12.79
N HIS A 36 4.77 51.96 12.85
CA HIS A 36 3.47 51.34 12.56
C HIS A 36 3.34 50.85 11.12
N ARG A 37 3.92 51.58 10.16
CA ARG A 37 3.93 51.17 8.74
C ARG A 37 4.83 49.94 8.52
N ALA A 38 6.00 49.91 9.15
CA ALA A 38 6.91 48.77 9.07
C ALA A 38 6.30 47.50 9.71
N ALA A 39 5.68 47.62 10.88
CA ALA A 39 4.99 46.50 11.54
C ALA A 39 3.79 45.99 10.71
N GLY A 40 3.03 46.90 10.09
CA GLY A 40 1.95 46.53 9.17
C GLY A 40 2.43 45.77 7.94
N LEU A 41 3.57 46.19 7.35
CA LEU A 41 4.18 45.50 6.21
C LEU A 41 4.65 44.08 6.57
N ILE A 42 5.25 43.89 7.75
CA ILE A 42 5.69 42.56 8.23
C ILE A 42 4.49 41.63 8.44
N LEU A 43 3.40 42.14 9.02
CA LEU A 43 2.18 41.34 9.24
C LEU A 43 1.55 40.90 7.91
N VAL A 44 1.51 41.79 6.92
CA VAL A 44 1.03 41.47 5.56
C VAL A 44 1.91 40.41 4.91
N PHE A 45 3.24 40.50 5.06
CA PHE A 45 4.16 39.49 4.54
C PHE A 45 3.97 38.11 5.19
N LEU A 46 3.76 38.05 6.52
CA LEU A 46 3.53 36.78 7.22
C LEU A 46 2.19 36.14 6.82
N VAL A 47 1.14 36.93 6.65
CA VAL A 47 -0.16 36.46 6.14
C VAL A 47 -0.03 35.98 4.70
N PHE A 48 0.69 36.71 3.86
CA PHE A 48 0.93 36.28 2.47
C PHE A 48 1.70 34.96 2.41
N PHE A 49 2.74 34.82 3.24
CA PHE A 49 3.54 33.60 3.31
C PHE A 49 2.75 32.40 3.84
N SER A 50 1.92 32.59 4.86
CA SER A 50 1.07 31.51 5.39
C SER A 50 0.00 31.08 4.39
N CYS A 51 -0.66 32.04 3.73
CA CYS A 51 -1.61 31.77 2.64
C CYS A 51 -0.93 31.05 1.47
N PHE A 52 0.26 31.50 1.05
CA PHE A 52 1.01 30.84 -0.02
C PHE A 52 1.37 29.40 0.35
N ASN A 53 1.84 29.14 1.57
CA ASN A 53 2.13 27.78 2.04
C ASN A 53 0.86 26.91 2.11
N TYR A 54 -0.26 27.45 2.58
CA TYR A 54 -1.54 26.74 2.61
C TYR A 54 -2.03 26.37 1.20
N VAL A 55 -1.90 27.30 0.25
CA VAL A 55 -2.21 27.07 -1.17
C VAL A 55 -1.28 25.99 -1.76
N GLN A 56 0.02 26.03 -1.48
CA GLN A 56 0.96 25.00 -1.94
C GLN A 56 0.63 23.61 -1.36
N ILE A 57 0.28 23.53 -0.08
CA ILE A 57 -0.14 22.28 0.58
C ILE A 57 -1.43 21.75 -0.05
N THR A 58 -2.43 22.60 -0.24
CA THR A 58 -3.72 22.21 -0.85
C THR A 58 -3.56 21.80 -2.31
N ILE A 59 -2.74 22.50 -3.11
CA ILE A 59 -2.39 22.11 -4.48
C ILE A 59 -1.65 20.77 -4.47
N ARG A 60 -0.72 20.53 -3.55
CA ARG A 60 0.00 19.24 -3.43
C ARG A 60 -0.94 18.09 -3.06
N ILE A 61 -1.91 18.33 -2.17
CA ILE A 61 -2.95 17.36 -1.81
C ILE A 61 -3.92 17.13 -2.97
N SER A 62 -4.28 18.17 -3.72
CA SER A 62 -5.11 18.08 -4.93
C SER A 62 -4.41 17.26 -6.00
N ARG A 63 -3.15 17.59 -6.33
CA ARG A 63 -2.36 16.86 -7.32
C ARG A 63 -2.16 15.38 -6.94
N ARG A 64 -2.08 15.08 -5.63
CA ARG A 64 -2.08 13.69 -5.11
C ARG A 64 -3.42 12.98 -5.31
N ARG A 65 -4.54 13.70 -5.23
CA ARG A 65 -5.88 13.19 -5.56
C ARG A 65 -6.07 13.02 -7.08
N ASP A 66 -5.54 13.92 -7.90
CA ASP A 66 -5.67 13.84 -9.36
C ASP A 66 -4.79 12.72 -9.95
N LEU A 67 -3.64 12.41 -9.33
CA LEU A 67 -2.86 11.19 -9.60
C LEU A 67 -3.59 9.88 -9.23
N MET A 68 -4.68 9.95 -8.46
CA MET A 68 -5.54 8.82 -8.13
C MET A 68 -6.74 8.68 -9.09
N ASN A 69 -6.83 9.50 -10.15
CA ASN A 69 -7.77 9.29 -11.25
C ASN A 69 -7.31 8.17 -12.21
N SER A 70 -6.65 7.16 -11.64
CA SER A 70 -6.26 5.92 -12.29
C SER A 70 -7.49 5.03 -12.40
N ASN A 71 -7.63 4.32 -13.51
CA ASN A 71 -8.58 3.21 -13.61
C ASN A 71 -8.51 2.39 -12.31
N THR A 72 -9.63 2.08 -11.67
CA THR A 72 -9.66 1.29 -10.44
C THR A 72 -10.36 -0.02 -10.69
N ILE A 73 -9.94 -1.08 -9.99
CA ILE A 73 -10.60 -2.37 -10.04
C ILE A 73 -11.64 -2.39 -8.91
N PRO A 74 -12.94 -2.55 -9.22
CA PRO A 74 -13.98 -2.54 -8.21
C PRO A 74 -13.79 -3.72 -7.26
N ALA A 75 -13.86 -3.44 -5.97
CA ALA A 75 -13.89 -4.43 -4.91
C ALA A 75 -15.28 -4.47 -4.28
N THR A 76 -15.82 -5.67 -4.09
CA THR A 76 -17.15 -5.89 -3.53
C THR A 76 -17.05 -6.36 -2.09
N VAL A 77 -17.93 -5.86 -1.24
CA VAL A 77 -18.02 -6.29 0.17
C VAL A 77 -18.63 -7.69 0.22
N HIS A 78 -18.04 -8.56 1.03
CA HIS A 78 -18.51 -9.90 1.31
C HIS A 78 -18.57 -10.15 2.80
N ASP A 79 -19.74 -10.61 3.27
CA ASP A 79 -20.01 -10.93 4.68
C ASP A 79 -19.65 -9.78 5.64
N SER A 80 -19.77 -8.52 5.18
CA SER A 80 -19.40 -7.30 5.91
C SER A 80 -17.98 -7.26 6.48
N ARG A 81 -17.09 -8.17 6.05
CA ARG A 81 -15.75 -8.37 6.63
C ARG A 81 -14.64 -8.41 5.60
N TYR A 82 -14.95 -8.81 4.37
CA TYR A 82 -13.96 -9.01 3.31
C TYR A 82 -14.30 -8.18 2.10
N CYS A 83 -13.25 -7.80 1.39
CA CYS A 83 -13.32 -7.13 0.10
C CYS A 83 -12.75 -8.04 -0.96
N ILE A 84 -13.49 -8.22 -2.05
CA ILE A 84 -13.13 -9.13 -3.13
C ILE A 84 -13.04 -8.35 -4.43
N ALA A 85 -11.87 -8.41 -5.06
CA ALA A 85 -11.65 -7.94 -6.42
C ALA A 85 -11.40 -9.14 -7.33
N TYR A 86 -12.34 -9.40 -8.24
CA TYR A 86 -12.22 -10.50 -9.20
C TYR A 86 -11.47 -10.07 -10.45
N ASN A 87 -10.79 -11.03 -11.11
CA ASN A 87 -10.28 -10.90 -12.46
C ASN A 87 -9.28 -9.73 -12.63
N LEU A 88 -8.37 -9.57 -11.67
CA LEU A 88 -7.23 -8.65 -11.83
C LEU A 88 -6.40 -9.03 -13.04
N THR A 89 -6.26 -10.35 -13.26
CA THR A 89 -5.77 -10.93 -14.50
C THR A 89 -6.76 -12.01 -14.94
N ARG A 90 -6.69 -12.39 -16.22
CA ARG A 90 -7.48 -13.50 -16.77
C ARG A 90 -6.58 -14.41 -17.60
N ALA A 91 -6.80 -15.72 -17.48
CA ALA A 91 -6.22 -16.72 -18.36
C ALA A 91 -6.58 -16.40 -19.82
N ARG A 92 -5.61 -16.54 -20.75
CA ARG A 92 -5.80 -16.16 -22.16
C ARG A 92 -5.78 -17.34 -23.13
N LYS A 93 -5.24 -18.48 -22.73
CA LYS A 93 -5.11 -19.64 -23.61
C LYS A 93 -6.44 -20.40 -23.69
N SER A 94 -6.79 -20.86 -24.89
CA SER A 94 -7.75 -21.96 -25.05
C SER A 94 -7.00 -23.28 -24.85
N PHE A 95 -7.48 -24.13 -23.95
CA PHE A 95 -6.76 -25.33 -23.50
C PHE A 95 -7.13 -26.60 -24.27
N ARG A 96 -8.22 -26.56 -25.04
CA ARG A 96 -8.71 -27.73 -25.76
C ARG A 96 -9.06 -27.35 -27.20
N ASP A 97 -8.60 -28.19 -28.12
CA ASP A 97 -8.88 -28.04 -29.56
C ASP A 97 -10.18 -28.75 -29.96
N ASP A 98 -10.68 -29.65 -29.11
CA ASP A 98 -11.91 -30.43 -29.31
C ASP A 98 -13.20 -29.68 -28.90
N HIS A 99 -13.10 -28.37 -28.64
CA HIS A 99 -14.19 -27.50 -28.19
C HIS A 99 -14.84 -27.88 -26.86
N LEU A 100 -14.30 -28.87 -26.13
CA LEU A 100 -14.79 -29.18 -24.79
C LEU A 100 -14.29 -28.15 -23.78
N GLU A 101 -15.05 -28.01 -22.70
CA GLU A 101 -14.69 -27.12 -21.62
C GLU A 101 -13.47 -27.67 -20.84
N PRO A 102 -12.42 -26.86 -20.64
CA PRO A 102 -11.27 -27.31 -19.85
C PRO A 102 -11.59 -27.36 -18.36
N ILE A 103 -10.86 -28.19 -17.61
CA ILE A 103 -10.97 -28.24 -16.16
C ILE A 103 -10.14 -27.10 -15.57
N SER A 104 -10.78 -26.20 -14.81
CA SER A 104 -10.08 -25.13 -14.09
C SER A 104 -9.55 -25.66 -12.75
N LEU A 105 -8.27 -25.46 -12.47
CA LEU A 105 -7.75 -25.61 -11.12
C LEU A 105 -8.15 -24.37 -10.32
N THR A 106 -8.98 -24.55 -9.30
CA THR A 106 -9.35 -23.48 -8.37
C THR A 106 -8.55 -23.65 -7.10
N THR A 107 -7.72 -22.67 -6.79
CA THR A 107 -6.80 -22.72 -5.65
C THR A 107 -6.71 -21.37 -4.97
N HIS A 108 -6.13 -21.37 -3.78
CA HIS A 108 -6.02 -20.20 -2.95
C HIS A 108 -4.76 -20.21 -2.11
N CYS A 109 -4.25 -19.03 -1.82
CA CYS A 109 -3.07 -18.90 -0.98
C CYS A 109 -2.99 -17.54 -0.28
N THR A 110 -2.00 -17.42 0.59
CA THR A 110 -1.45 -16.13 1.05
C THR A 110 -0.14 -15.87 0.30
N SER A 111 0.43 -14.66 0.48
CA SER A 111 1.75 -14.32 -0.04
C SER A 111 2.87 -15.30 0.37
N LEU A 112 2.74 -15.97 1.52
CA LEU A 112 3.71 -16.95 2.03
C LEU A 112 3.89 -18.15 1.10
N TYR A 113 2.80 -18.65 0.53
CA TYR A 113 2.77 -19.86 -0.28
C TYR A 113 2.91 -19.58 -1.79
N LEU A 114 3.20 -18.34 -2.19
CA LEU A 114 3.35 -17.99 -3.60
C LEU A 114 4.51 -18.68 -4.31
N HIS A 115 5.49 -19.19 -3.56
CA HIS A 115 6.58 -19.97 -4.13
C HIS A 115 6.11 -21.29 -4.76
N LEU A 116 4.99 -21.85 -4.29
CA LEU A 116 4.39 -23.08 -4.82
C LEU A 116 3.62 -22.87 -6.13
N LEU A 117 3.26 -21.62 -6.44
CA LEU A 117 2.51 -21.30 -7.66
C LEU A 117 3.31 -21.64 -8.92
N GLU A 118 4.64 -21.52 -8.89
CA GLU A 118 5.48 -21.89 -10.03
C GLU A 118 5.35 -23.38 -10.36
N GLU A 119 5.28 -24.24 -9.35
CA GLU A 119 5.07 -25.67 -9.55
C GLU A 119 3.66 -25.95 -10.09
N GLN A 120 2.62 -25.31 -9.55
CA GLN A 120 1.26 -25.49 -10.07
C GLN A 120 1.06 -25.02 -11.50
N VAL A 121 1.66 -23.91 -11.88
CA VAL A 121 1.59 -23.42 -13.27
C VAL A 121 2.28 -24.40 -14.23
N LYS A 122 3.33 -25.10 -13.78
CA LYS A 122 4.03 -26.11 -14.58
C LYS A 122 3.25 -27.41 -14.67
N SER A 123 2.70 -27.90 -13.57
CA SER A 123 2.04 -29.21 -13.52
C SER A 123 0.62 -29.22 -14.09
N TRP A 124 -0.14 -28.14 -13.92
CA TRP A 124 -1.54 -28.11 -14.33
C TRP A 124 -1.69 -27.74 -15.81
N ASP A 125 -2.30 -28.60 -16.61
CA ASP A 125 -2.60 -28.32 -18.03
C ASP A 125 -4.04 -27.82 -18.22
N GLY A 126 -4.31 -26.65 -17.65
CA GLY A 126 -5.61 -26.01 -17.71
C GLY A 126 -5.58 -24.56 -17.20
N PRO A 127 -6.71 -23.86 -17.22
CA PRO A 127 -6.84 -22.59 -16.52
C PRO A 127 -6.67 -22.78 -15.01
N ILE A 128 -6.08 -21.78 -14.35
CA ILE A 128 -5.88 -21.72 -12.91
C ILE A 128 -6.59 -20.46 -12.41
N SER A 129 -7.56 -20.63 -11.51
CA SER A 129 -8.15 -19.53 -10.75
C SER A 129 -7.53 -19.48 -9.36
N LEU A 130 -6.84 -18.38 -9.08
CA LEU A 130 -6.13 -18.17 -7.84
C LEU A 130 -6.81 -17.06 -7.02
N ALA A 131 -7.28 -17.40 -5.83
CA ALA A 131 -7.64 -16.42 -4.81
C ALA A 131 -6.44 -16.12 -3.90
N LEU A 132 -5.96 -14.88 -3.92
CA LEU A 132 -4.85 -14.41 -3.09
C LEU A 132 -5.38 -13.56 -1.92
N PHE A 133 -5.10 -14.00 -0.68
CA PHE A 133 -5.41 -13.23 0.51
C PHE A 133 -4.25 -12.29 0.85
N ILE A 134 -4.54 -10.99 0.97
CA ILE A 134 -3.55 -9.96 1.29
C ILE A 134 -4.03 -9.04 2.41
N ASP A 135 -3.06 -8.31 2.94
CA ASP A 135 -3.19 -7.14 3.78
C ASP A 135 -2.27 -6.03 3.25
N ARG A 136 -2.08 -4.96 4.03
CA ARG A 136 -1.18 -3.86 3.64
C ARG A 136 0.27 -4.33 3.46
N GLY A 137 0.76 -5.25 4.30
CA GLY A 137 2.15 -5.72 4.28
C GLY A 137 2.45 -6.66 3.10
N SER A 138 1.44 -7.39 2.65
CA SER A 138 1.52 -8.37 1.57
C SER A 138 1.02 -7.86 0.22
N ALA A 139 0.59 -6.59 0.12
CA ALA A 139 0.05 -6.00 -1.11
C ALA A 139 1.02 -6.05 -2.32
N ALA A 140 2.34 -6.07 -2.08
CA ALA A 140 3.35 -6.22 -3.13
C ALA A 140 3.21 -7.53 -3.92
N ALA A 141 2.61 -8.58 -3.33
CA ALA A 141 2.34 -9.84 -3.99
C ALA A 141 1.43 -9.69 -5.22
N VAL A 142 0.46 -8.76 -5.17
CA VAL A 142 -0.42 -8.49 -6.32
C VAL A 142 0.37 -7.95 -7.51
N GLN A 143 1.26 -6.98 -7.26
CA GLN A 143 2.10 -6.40 -8.30
C GLN A 143 3.02 -7.44 -8.94
N TYR A 144 3.56 -8.34 -8.13
CA TYR A 144 4.39 -9.44 -8.60
C TYR A 144 3.65 -10.39 -9.52
N LEU A 145 2.44 -10.82 -9.16
CA LEU A 145 1.61 -11.69 -10.00
C LEU A 145 1.16 -11.00 -11.29
N VAL A 146 0.86 -9.70 -11.24
CA VAL A 146 0.54 -8.92 -12.45
C VAL A 146 1.75 -8.82 -13.38
N ASN A 147 2.95 -8.62 -12.83
CA ASN A 147 4.18 -8.60 -13.62
C ASN A 147 4.46 -9.98 -14.25
N LEU A 148 4.25 -11.07 -13.51
CA LEU A 148 4.35 -12.45 -14.04
C LEU A 148 3.34 -12.69 -15.16
N HIS A 149 2.07 -12.36 -14.95
CA HIS A 149 1.01 -12.55 -15.96
C HIS A 149 1.29 -11.79 -17.26
N LYS A 150 1.96 -10.64 -17.20
CA LYS A 150 2.34 -9.88 -18.40
C LYS A 150 3.60 -10.38 -19.09
N CYS A 151 4.56 -10.89 -18.34
CA CYS A 151 5.91 -11.18 -18.86
C CYS A 151 6.19 -12.65 -19.10
N ASP A 152 5.41 -13.56 -18.51
CA ASP A 152 5.64 -14.99 -18.55
C ASP A 152 4.39 -15.68 -19.13
N ARG A 153 4.56 -16.26 -20.34
CA ARG A 153 3.48 -16.94 -21.08
C ARG A 153 2.80 -18.01 -20.24
N ALA A 154 3.54 -18.74 -19.40
CA ALA A 154 2.96 -19.78 -18.57
C ALA A 154 1.89 -19.22 -17.61
N TYR A 155 2.10 -17.99 -17.13
CA TYR A 155 1.15 -17.27 -16.30
C TYR A 155 0.09 -16.55 -17.14
N THR A 156 0.47 -15.92 -18.26
CA THR A 156 -0.48 -15.28 -19.19
C THR A 156 -1.58 -16.25 -19.61
N ASP A 157 -1.17 -17.46 -19.96
CA ASP A 157 -2.02 -18.47 -20.57
C ASP A 157 -2.96 -19.08 -19.54
N LYS A 158 -2.48 -19.31 -18.31
CA LYS A 158 -3.18 -20.10 -17.28
C LYS A 158 -3.81 -19.30 -16.15
N LEU A 159 -3.25 -18.16 -15.72
CA LEU A 159 -3.59 -17.55 -14.43
C LEU A 159 -4.72 -16.51 -14.51
N SER A 160 -5.80 -16.76 -13.78
CA SER A 160 -6.83 -15.77 -13.41
C SER A 160 -6.70 -15.42 -11.92
N LEU A 161 -6.37 -14.16 -11.63
CA LEU A 161 -6.10 -13.68 -10.28
C LEU A 161 -7.30 -12.96 -9.67
N HIS A 162 -7.65 -13.34 -8.45
CA HIS A 162 -8.64 -12.69 -7.61
C HIS A 162 -8.00 -12.32 -6.27
N VAL A 163 -8.29 -11.14 -5.75
CA VAL A 163 -7.69 -10.63 -4.52
C VAL A 163 -8.73 -10.47 -3.45
N VAL A 164 -8.40 -10.93 -2.24
CA VAL A 164 -9.24 -10.83 -1.05
C VAL A 164 -8.45 -10.12 0.05
N TYR A 165 -9.06 -9.14 0.71
CA TYR A 165 -8.47 -8.47 1.86
C TYR A 165 -9.56 -8.13 2.89
N LYS A 166 -9.17 -7.88 4.14
CA LYS A 166 -10.12 -7.55 5.22
C LYS A 166 -10.55 -6.08 5.13
N LEU A 167 -11.83 -5.84 5.40
CA LEU A 167 -12.35 -4.50 5.63
C LEU A 167 -11.77 -3.96 6.94
N SER A 168 -11.34 -2.70 6.96
CA SER A 168 -10.89 -2.05 8.21
C SER A 168 -12.08 -1.80 9.13
N ALA A 169 -11.84 -1.79 10.44
CA ALA A 169 -12.90 -1.57 11.45
C ALA A 169 -13.65 -0.24 11.27
N PHE A 170 -13.03 0.75 10.61
CA PHE A 170 -13.62 2.07 10.36
C PHE A 170 -14.10 2.26 8.92
N GLN A 171 -14.20 1.18 8.14
CA GLN A 171 -14.65 1.24 6.74
C GLN A 171 -15.96 0.47 6.59
N GLU A 172 -16.94 1.10 5.95
CA GLU A 172 -18.21 0.44 5.58
C GLU A 172 -18.21 -0.05 4.12
N ARG A 173 -17.24 0.42 3.33
CA ARG A 173 -17.12 0.13 1.90
C ARG A 173 -15.70 -0.27 1.55
N CYS A 174 -15.58 -1.17 0.58
CA CYS A 174 -14.29 -1.56 0.04
C CYS A 174 -13.64 -0.40 -0.71
N GLN A 175 -12.34 -0.20 -0.47
CA GLN A 175 -11.56 0.72 -1.28
C GLN A 175 -11.23 0.04 -2.61
N PRO A 176 -11.54 0.65 -3.76
CA PRO A 176 -11.14 0.09 -5.05
C PRO A 176 -9.62 -0.13 -5.06
N LEU A 177 -9.19 -1.27 -5.60
CA LEU A 177 -7.76 -1.49 -5.79
C LEU A 177 -7.29 -0.59 -6.94
N PRO A 178 -6.14 0.11 -6.80
CA PRO A 178 -5.58 0.85 -7.93
C PRO A 178 -5.35 -0.12 -9.08
N VAL A 179 -5.61 0.28 -10.33
CA VAL A 179 -5.21 -0.58 -11.46
C VAL A 179 -3.71 -0.80 -11.36
N VAL A 180 -3.38 -2.07 -11.14
CA VAL A 180 -2.03 -2.54 -11.01
C VAL A 180 -1.49 -2.64 -12.42
N THR A 181 -0.79 -1.59 -12.88
CA THR A 181 -0.08 -1.63 -14.15
C THR A 181 1.27 -2.33 -13.96
N GLN A 182 1.95 -2.62 -15.06
CA GLN A 182 3.29 -3.19 -14.97
C GLN A 182 4.23 -2.10 -14.47
N THR A 183 4.90 -2.34 -13.35
CA THR A 183 5.87 -1.39 -12.79
C THR A 183 7.30 -1.69 -13.20
N MET A 184 7.58 -2.91 -13.68
CA MET A 184 8.92 -3.37 -14.03
C MET A 184 8.98 -3.94 -15.45
N SER A 185 10.07 -3.68 -16.19
CA SER A 185 10.31 -4.31 -17.49
C SER A 185 10.40 -5.83 -17.37
N CYS A 186 9.91 -6.57 -18.37
CA CYS A 186 9.99 -8.04 -18.40
C CYS A 186 11.44 -8.55 -18.37
N ARG A 187 12.40 -7.77 -18.87
CA ARG A 187 13.83 -8.10 -18.78
C ARG A 187 14.33 -8.18 -17.33
N ASN A 188 13.69 -7.46 -16.41
CA ASN A 188 14.07 -7.42 -15.00
C ASN A 188 13.43 -8.56 -14.19
N LEU A 189 12.42 -9.26 -14.71
CA LEU A 189 11.73 -10.36 -14.03
C LEU A 189 12.50 -11.69 -14.14
N THR A 190 13.79 -11.64 -13.78
CA THR A 190 14.72 -12.77 -13.83
C THR A 190 14.43 -13.81 -12.73
N GLN A 191 14.93 -15.04 -12.88
CA GLN A 191 14.78 -16.07 -11.84
C GLN A 191 15.41 -15.66 -10.50
N LYS A 192 16.52 -14.90 -10.55
CA LYS A 192 17.15 -14.33 -9.35
C LYS A 192 16.20 -13.38 -8.62
N TYR A 193 15.58 -12.45 -9.36
CA TYR A 193 14.59 -11.53 -8.82
C TYR A 193 13.38 -12.26 -8.23
N ARG A 194 12.83 -13.26 -8.94
CA ARG A 194 11.68 -14.06 -8.47
C ARG A 194 11.98 -14.68 -7.11
N LYS A 195 13.11 -15.38 -6.98
CA LYS A 195 13.53 -16.02 -5.72
C LYS A 195 13.73 -15.01 -4.59
N SER A 196 14.45 -13.91 -4.85
CA SER A 196 14.70 -12.89 -3.81
C SER A 196 13.42 -12.17 -3.39
N PHE A 197 12.50 -11.91 -4.32
CA PHE A 197 11.25 -11.22 -4.03
C PHE A 197 10.34 -12.09 -3.15
N LEU A 198 10.20 -13.37 -3.48
CA LEU A 198 9.39 -14.32 -2.69
C LEU A 198 9.89 -14.45 -1.24
N GLN A 199 11.20 -14.37 -1.00
CA GLN A 199 11.77 -14.40 0.36
C GLN A 199 11.44 -13.16 1.19
N TYR A 200 11.19 -12.01 0.55
CA TYR A 200 10.88 -10.76 1.22
C TYR A 200 9.36 -10.57 1.46
N LEU A 201 8.52 -11.39 0.82
CA LEU A 201 7.08 -11.27 0.95
C LEU A 201 6.64 -11.59 2.38
N MET A 202 6.05 -10.59 3.04
CA MET A 202 5.46 -10.79 4.35
C MET A 202 4.13 -11.55 4.21
N PRO A 203 3.84 -12.53 5.08
CA PRO A 203 2.52 -13.12 5.18
C PRO A 203 1.49 -12.08 5.68
N PRO A 204 0.22 -12.17 5.26
CA PRO A 204 -0.82 -11.32 5.81
C PRO A 204 -1.06 -11.65 7.29
N PHE A 205 -1.32 -10.62 8.09
CA PHE A 205 -1.60 -10.80 9.51
C PHE A 205 -3.04 -11.27 9.80
N GLY A 206 -3.17 -12.15 10.78
CA GLY A 206 -4.44 -12.61 11.34
C GLY A 206 -5.02 -13.87 10.69
N ILE A 207 -6.24 -14.23 11.10
CA ILE A 207 -6.88 -15.50 10.70
C ILE A 207 -7.15 -15.53 9.20
N TYR A 208 -6.71 -16.62 8.56
CA TYR A 208 -6.90 -16.93 7.15
C TYR A 208 -8.34 -17.40 6.86
N PRO A 209 -9.10 -16.74 5.97
CA PRO A 209 -10.51 -17.05 5.76
C PRO A 209 -10.71 -18.15 4.70
N ILE A 210 -10.31 -19.38 5.01
CA ILE A 210 -10.25 -20.49 4.04
C ILE A 210 -11.53 -20.69 3.22
N ASN A 211 -12.71 -20.61 3.84
CA ASN A 211 -13.99 -20.78 3.14
C ASN A 211 -14.29 -19.63 2.18
N VAL A 212 -13.93 -18.40 2.53
CA VAL A 212 -14.07 -17.24 1.63
C VAL A 212 -13.13 -17.43 0.44
N MET A 213 -11.88 -17.82 0.71
CA MET A 213 -10.86 -18.00 -0.32
C MET A 213 -11.22 -19.09 -1.33
N ARG A 214 -11.68 -20.26 -0.89
CA ARG A 214 -12.19 -21.33 -1.77
C ARG A 214 -13.35 -20.85 -2.64
N ASN A 215 -14.32 -20.17 -2.03
CA ASN A 215 -15.47 -19.65 -2.76
C ASN A 215 -15.12 -18.57 -3.78
N VAL A 216 -14.15 -17.72 -3.46
CA VAL A 216 -13.66 -16.70 -4.40
C VAL A 216 -12.98 -17.35 -5.59
N ALA A 217 -12.09 -18.32 -5.39
CA ALA A 217 -11.45 -19.04 -6.48
C ALA A 217 -12.49 -19.79 -7.33
N ARG A 218 -13.43 -20.49 -6.69
CA ARG A 218 -14.52 -21.22 -7.36
C ARG A 218 -15.40 -20.31 -8.23
N ARG A 219 -15.78 -19.14 -7.72
CA ARG A 219 -16.60 -18.15 -8.46
C ARG A 219 -15.82 -17.42 -9.54
N GLY A 220 -14.51 -17.30 -9.38
CA GLY A 220 -13.60 -16.67 -10.33
C GLY A 220 -13.09 -17.60 -11.42
N ALA A 221 -13.43 -18.89 -11.37
CA ALA A 221 -12.95 -19.90 -12.29
C ALA A 221 -13.35 -19.59 -13.75
N PRO A 222 -12.41 -19.72 -14.71
CA PRO A 222 -12.72 -19.57 -16.13
C PRO A 222 -13.70 -20.60 -16.70
N SER A 223 -13.79 -21.78 -16.08
CA SER A 223 -14.69 -22.85 -16.52
C SER A 223 -15.63 -23.34 -15.42
N SER A 224 -16.71 -24.00 -15.85
CA SER A 224 -17.76 -24.61 -15.02
C SER A 224 -17.27 -25.90 -14.36
N ILE A 225 -16.40 -26.67 -15.02
CA ILE A 225 -15.78 -27.87 -14.47
C ILE A 225 -14.51 -27.48 -13.72
N GLN A 226 -14.48 -27.74 -12.42
CA GLN A 226 -13.47 -27.20 -11.51
C GLN A 226 -12.89 -28.28 -10.61
N LEU A 227 -11.57 -28.26 -10.45
CA LEU A 227 -10.87 -29.03 -9.43
C LEU A 227 -10.48 -28.07 -8.29
N ILE A 228 -11.07 -28.25 -7.11
CA ILE A 228 -10.78 -27.44 -5.94
C ILE A 228 -9.61 -28.07 -5.18
N SER A 229 -8.54 -27.31 -4.99
CA SER A 229 -7.35 -27.80 -4.30
C SER A 229 -6.60 -26.69 -3.59
N ASP A 230 -6.07 -27.00 -2.41
CA ASP A 230 -5.16 -26.10 -1.70
C ASP A 230 -3.85 -25.98 -2.49
N ILE A 231 -3.17 -24.82 -2.42
CA ILE A 231 -1.96 -24.53 -3.22
C ILE A 231 -0.81 -25.50 -2.93
N GLU A 232 -0.82 -26.12 -1.76
CA GLU A 232 0.18 -27.10 -1.29
C GLU A 232 0.01 -28.48 -1.95
N MET A 233 -1.16 -28.74 -2.53
CA MET A 233 -1.46 -29.99 -3.21
C MET A 233 -1.05 -29.89 -4.69
N ILE A 234 0.21 -30.24 -4.96
CA ILE A 234 0.77 -30.25 -6.31
C ILE A 234 0.37 -31.54 -7.03
N PHE A 235 -0.23 -31.41 -8.21
CA PHE A 235 -0.50 -32.55 -9.09
C PHE A 235 0.80 -32.89 -9.84
N ARG A 236 1.20 -34.16 -9.87
CA ARG A 236 2.40 -34.65 -10.56
C ARG A 236 2.08 -35.87 -11.39
#